data_AF-A0A223M9A3-F1
#
_entry.id   AF-A0A223M9A3-F1
#
_cell.length_a   1.000
_cell.length_b   1.000
_cell.length_c   1.000
_cell.angle_alpha   90.00
_cell.angle_beta   90.00
_cell.angle_gamma   90.00
#
_symmetry.space_group_name_H-M   'P 1'
#
loop_
_entity.id
_entity.type
_entity.pdbx_description
1 polymer ?
#
loop_
_entity_poly.entity_id
_entity_poly.type
_entity_poly.pdbx_seq_one_letter_code
_entity_poly.pdbx_strand_id
1 'polypeptide(L)'
;MNSIVNFSQQLIQNFQEVSQKTAADSSNLKAFAYLGAGLAMIGVIGVGAGQGYAAGKACDAIARNPEAQKQVFRVLVIGTAISETSSIYALLVALILIFVG
;
A
#
# COMPACT_ATOMS: atom_id res chain seq x y z
N MET A 1 3.05 -36.25 45.00
CA MET A 1 2.29 -36.26 43.73
C MET A 1 1.93 -34.87 43.24
N ASN A 2 1.58 -33.93 44.12
CA ASN A 2 1.10 -32.58 43.75
C ASN A 2 2.19 -31.65 43.15
N SER A 3 3.47 -31.81 43.50
CA SER A 3 4.54 -30.93 42.99
C SER A 3 4.90 -31.17 41.52
N ILE A 4 4.72 -32.40 41.00
CA ILE A 4 4.98 -32.72 39.59
C ILE A 4 3.84 -32.20 38.71
N VAL A 5 2.60 -32.23 39.22
CA VAL A 5 1.41 -31.65 38.57
C VAL A 5 1.50 -30.11 38.52
N ASN A 6 2.04 -29.48 39.56
CA ASN A 6 2.26 -28.04 39.56
C ASN A 6 3.39 -27.62 38.59
N PHE A 7 4.44 -28.43 38.45
CA PHE A 7 5.53 -28.18 37.49
C PHE A 7 5.07 -28.32 36.03
N SER A 8 4.21 -29.30 35.72
CA SER A 8 3.63 -29.43 34.36
C SER A 8 2.67 -28.28 34.04
N GLN A 9 1.88 -27.81 35.01
CA GLN A 9 1.04 -26.61 34.87
C GLN A 9 1.91 -25.36 34.61
N GLN A 10 3.05 -25.23 35.28
CA GLN A 10 3.95 -24.09 35.12
C GLN A 10 4.68 -24.11 33.77
N LEU A 11 5.08 -25.28 33.27
CA LEU A 11 5.62 -25.40 31.91
C LEU A 11 4.58 -25.02 30.85
N ILE A 12 3.33 -25.47 31.01
CA ILE A 12 2.24 -25.08 30.10
C ILE A 12 1.99 -23.57 30.16
N GLN A 13 2.06 -22.95 31.35
CA GLN A 13 1.92 -21.50 31.48
C GLN A 13 3.07 -20.70 30.86
N ASN A 14 4.33 -21.11 31.06
CA ASN A 14 5.48 -20.45 30.42
C ASN A 14 5.41 -20.53 28.88
N PHE A 15 4.92 -21.65 28.32
CA PHE A 15 4.73 -21.78 26.87
C PHE A 15 3.59 -20.89 26.34
N GLN A 16 2.51 -20.68 27.10
CA GLN A 16 1.45 -19.73 26.75
C GLN A 16 1.95 -18.27 26.82
N GLU A 17 2.77 -17.93 27.82
CA GLU A 17 3.35 -16.59 28.00
C GLU A 17 4.30 -16.19 26.85
N VAL A 18 5.13 -17.12 26.36
CA VAL A 18 5.99 -16.89 25.17
C VAL A 18 5.18 -16.67 23.89
N SER A 19 4.03 -17.34 23.74
CA SER A 19 3.14 -17.16 22.58
C SER A 19 2.41 -15.80 22.60
N GLN A 20 2.05 -15.32 23.80
CA GLN A 20 1.41 -14.01 23.96
C GLN A 20 2.38 -12.82 23.93
N LYS A 21 3.66 -13.00 24.30
CA LYS A 21 4.65 -11.90 24.21
C LYS A 21 4.90 -11.44 22.77
N THR A 22 4.67 -12.31 21.78
CA THR A 22 4.63 -11.95 20.35
C THR A 22 3.36 -11.19 19.96
N ALA A 23 2.25 -11.39 20.69
CA ALA A 23 0.96 -10.72 20.45
C ALA A 23 0.75 -9.44 21.27
N ALA A 24 1.53 -9.21 22.33
CA ALA A 24 1.40 -8.07 23.23
C ALA A 24 1.86 -6.73 22.63
N ASP A 25 2.54 -6.74 21.48
CA ASP A 25 2.87 -5.54 20.71
C ASP A 25 1.74 -5.17 19.71
N SER A 26 0.55 -5.74 19.86
CA SER A 26 -0.58 -5.63 18.91
C SER A 26 -1.10 -4.20 18.69
N SER A 27 -0.85 -3.26 19.61
CA SER A 27 -1.12 -1.83 19.38
C SER A 27 -0.02 -1.17 18.53
N ASN A 28 1.26 -1.48 18.80
CA ASN A 28 2.40 -0.95 18.07
C ASN A 28 2.50 -1.58 16.67
N LEU A 29 2.15 -2.85 16.50
CA LEU A 29 2.14 -3.54 15.21
C LEU A 29 1.14 -2.87 14.24
N LYS A 30 -0.07 -2.57 14.71
CA LYS A 30 -1.06 -1.81 13.93
C LYS A 30 -0.62 -0.38 13.66
N ALA A 31 0.03 0.28 14.63
CA ALA A 31 0.59 1.61 14.42
C ALA A 31 1.65 1.62 13.32
N PHE A 32 2.55 0.63 13.29
CA PHE A 32 3.53 0.47 12.22
C PHE A 32 2.89 0.08 10.88
N ALA A 33 1.83 -0.72 10.88
CA ALA A 33 1.08 -1.05 9.66
C ALA A 33 0.43 0.21 9.03
N TYR A 34 -0.18 1.09 9.84
CA TYR A 34 -0.73 2.36 9.35
C TYR A 34 0.35 3.34 8.88
N LEU A 35 1.50 3.39 9.56
CA LEU A 35 2.64 4.18 9.11
C LEU A 35 3.18 3.65 7.76
N GLY A 36 3.30 2.33 7.63
CA GLY A 36 3.72 1.67 6.39
C GLY A 36 2.74 1.89 5.24
N ALA A 37 1.44 1.88 5.51
CA ALA A 37 0.41 2.19 4.51
C ALA A 37 0.54 3.63 3.98
N GLY A 38 0.82 4.60 4.86
CA GLY A 38 1.09 5.98 4.45
C GLY A 38 2.36 6.09 3.60
N LEU A 39 3.45 5.44 4.01
CA LEU A 39 4.73 5.44 3.28
C LEU A 39 4.60 4.81 1.88
N ALA A 40 3.83 3.74 1.75
CA ALA A 40 3.58 3.09 0.45
C ALA A 40 2.95 4.06 -0.57
N MET A 41 2.12 5.01 -0.11
CA MET A 41 1.42 5.95 -0.99
C MET A 41 2.24 7.17 -1.41
N ILE A 42 3.34 7.50 -0.72
CA ILE A 42 4.14 8.70 -1.04
C ILE A 42 4.70 8.64 -2.47
N GLY A 43 5.05 7.46 -2.96
CA GLY A 43 5.57 7.26 -4.32
C GLY A 43 4.56 7.63 -5.43
N VAL A 44 3.26 7.64 -5.14
CA VAL A 44 2.19 7.94 -6.10
C VAL A 44 2.17 9.41 -6.52
N ILE A 45 2.80 10.30 -5.76
CA ILE A 45 2.93 11.72 -6.09
C ILE A 45 3.60 11.92 -7.47
N GLY A 46 4.57 11.06 -7.81
CA GLY A 46 5.24 11.10 -9.12
C GLY A 46 4.30 10.77 -10.28
N VAL A 47 3.35 9.85 -10.06
CA VAL A 47 2.33 9.51 -11.06
C VAL A 47 1.41 10.69 -11.32
N GLY A 48 0.88 11.31 -10.27
CA GLY A 48 0.00 12.48 -10.41
C GLY A 48 0.68 13.67 -11.11
N ALA A 49 1.93 13.97 -10.73
CA ALA A 49 2.70 15.04 -11.36
C ALA A 49 3.00 14.74 -12.84
N GLY A 50 3.42 13.50 -13.16
CA GLY A 50 3.75 13.07 -14.51
C GLY A 50 2.54 13.07 -15.44
N GLN A 51 1.40 12.53 -14.98
CA GLN A 51 0.15 12.52 -15.73
C GLN A 51 -0.39 13.94 -15.97
N GLY A 52 -0.32 14.82 -14.97
CA GLY A 52 -0.72 16.23 -15.12
C GLY A 52 0.11 16.95 -16.17
N TYR A 53 1.43 16.75 -16.16
CA TYR A 53 2.31 17.31 -17.19
C TYR A 53 2.01 16.75 -18.59
N ALA A 54 1.83 15.42 -18.71
CA ALA A 54 1.51 14.77 -19.98
C ALA A 54 0.16 15.25 -20.54
N ALA A 55 -0.86 15.41 -19.68
CA ALA A 55 -2.17 15.94 -20.06
C ALA A 55 -2.08 17.39 -20.53
N GLY A 56 -1.31 18.25 -19.84
CA GLY A 56 -1.06 19.62 -20.29
C GLY A 56 -0.41 19.68 -21.67
N LYS A 57 0.60 18.82 -21.93
CA LYS A 57 1.24 18.71 -23.25
C LYS A 57 0.32 18.15 -24.32
N ALA A 58 -0.58 17.25 -23.97
CA ALA A 58 -1.61 16.76 -24.88
C ALA A 58 -2.57 17.88 -25.29
N CYS A 59 -3.01 18.73 -24.35
CA CYS A 59 -3.84 19.90 -24.65
C CYS A 59 -3.12 20.88 -25.59
N ASP A 60 -1.85 21.20 -25.32
CA ASP A 60 -1.04 22.06 -26.20
C ASP A 60 -0.91 21.47 -27.61
N ALA A 61 -0.69 20.16 -27.73
CA ALA A 61 -0.58 19.47 -29.01
C ALA A 61 -1.90 19.48 -29.79
N ILE A 62 -3.03 19.26 -29.11
CA ILE A 62 -4.38 19.32 -29.69
C ILE A 62 -4.70 20.75 -30.14
N ALA A 63 -4.34 21.75 -29.34
CA ALA A 63 -4.57 23.15 -29.68
C ALA A 63 -3.80 23.59 -30.95
N ARG A 64 -2.60 23.06 -31.16
CA ARG A 64 -1.80 23.32 -32.37
C ARG A 64 -2.28 22.54 -33.59
N ASN A 65 -2.70 21.29 -33.41
CA ASN A 65 -3.13 20.40 -34.49
C ASN A 65 -4.44 19.68 -34.11
N PRO A 66 -5.61 20.31 -34.30
CA PRO A 66 -6.90 19.74 -33.91
C PRO A 66 -7.24 18.43 -34.63
N GLU A 67 -6.79 18.26 -35.88
CA GLU A 67 -7.01 17.03 -36.66
C GLU A 67 -6.37 15.79 -36.00
N ALA A 68 -5.27 15.98 -35.26
CA ALA A 68 -4.57 14.91 -34.56
C ALA A 68 -5.20 14.54 -33.20
N GLN A 69 -6.29 15.20 -32.78
CA GLN A 69 -6.88 15.06 -31.45
C GLN A 69 -7.15 13.60 -31.06
N LYS A 70 -7.74 12.80 -31.96
CA LYS A 70 -8.06 11.40 -31.68
C LYS A 70 -6.82 10.56 -31.41
N GLN A 71 -5.72 10.83 -32.12
CA GLN A 71 -4.47 10.09 -31.95
C GLN A 71 -3.76 10.51 -30.66
N VAL A 72 -3.67 11.82 -30.38
CA VAL A 72 -3.07 12.35 -29.15
C VAL A 72 -3.83 11.86 -27.92
N PHE A 73 -5.16 11.93 -27.94
CA PHE A 73 -5.99 11.43 -26.83
C PHE A 73 -5.80 9.92 -26.60
N ARG A 74 -5.71 9.13 -27.68
CA ARG A 74 -5.46 7.68 -27.56
C ARG A 74 -4.12 7.38 -26.90
N VAL A 75 -3.05 8.06 -27.31
CA VAL A 75 -1.72 7.90 -26.70
C VAL A 75 -1.72 8.37 -25.25
N LEU A 76 -2.38 9.49 -24.94
CA LEU A 76 -2.53 9.98 -23.57
C LEU A 76 -3.25 8.97 -22.67
N VAL A 77 -4.39 8.44 -23.10
CA VAL A 77 -5.16 7.46 -22.31
C VAL A 77 -4.36 6.17 -22.09
N ILE A 78 -3.68 5.67 -23.12
CA ILE A 78 -2.84 4.46 -22.99
C ILE A 78 -1.68 4.73 -22.02
N GLY A 79 -0.99 5.87 -22.15
CA GLY A 79 0.12 6.22 -21.28
C GLY A 79 -0.30 6.43 -19.82
N THR A 80 -1.40 7.15 -19.59
CA THR A 80 -1.97 7.38 -18.25
C THR A 80 -2.49 6.09 -17.63
N ALA A 81 -3.13 5.21 -18.39
CA ALA A 81 -3.61 3.91 -17.92
C ALA A 81 -2.45 3.00 -17.46
N ILE A 82 -1.35 2.95 -18.22
CA ILE A 82 -0.15 2.20 -17.80
C ILE A 82 0.42 2.79 -16.51
N SER A 83 0.51 4.12 -16.43
CA SER A 83 0.98 4.78 -15.21
C SER A 83 0.09 4.48 -14.00
N GLU A 84 -1.24 4.42 -14.17
CA GLU A 84 -2.17 4.11 -13.08
C GLU A 84 -1.98 2.71 -12.50
N THR A 85 -1.53 1.73 -13.29
CA THR A 85 -1.29 0.37 -12.77
C THR A 85 -0.29 0.36 -11.60
N SER A 86 0.67 1.29 -11.59
CA SER A 86 1.62 1.43 -10.48
C SER A 86 0.96 2.05 -9.23
N SER A 87 0.09 3.05 -9.41
CA SER A 87 -0.66 3.70 -8.33
C SER A 87 -1.62 2.73 -7.65
N ILE A 88 -2.37 1.95 -8.44
CA ILE A 88 -3.31 0.97 -7.87
C ILE A 88 -2.58 -0.15 -7.12
N TYR A 89 -1.34 -0.49 -7.50
CA TYR A 89 -0.54 -1.47 -6.78
C TYR A 89 -0.07 -0.93 -5.43
N ALA A 90 0.38 0.33 -5.38
CA ALA A 90 0.71 1.00 -4.12
C ALA A 90 -0.53 1.11 -3.19
N LEU A 91 -1.68 1.49 -3.77
CA LEU A 91 -2.96 1.54 -3.05
C LEU A 91 -3.36 0.15 -2.54
N LEU A 92 -3.21 -0.90 -3.34
CA LEU A 92 -3.49 -2.27 -2.95
C LEU A 92 -2.67 -2.69 -1.73
N VAL A 93 -1.35 -2.41 -1.74
CA VAL A 93 -0.48 -2.71 -0.60
C VAL A 93 -0.89 -1.92 0.64
N ALA A 94 -1.21 -0.63 0.48
CA ALA A 94 -1.68 0.20 1.59
C ALA A 94 -2.99 -0.33 2.20
N LEU A 95 -3.94 -0.76 1.36
CA LEU A 95 -5.21 -1.34 1.82
C LEU A 95 -4.99 -2.69 2.52
N ILE A 96 -4.09 -3.54 2.01
CA ILE A 96 -3.74 -4.81 2.68
C ILE A 96 -3.16 -4.52 4.07
N LEU A 97 -2.25 -3.56 4.20
CA LEU A 97 -1.68 -3.18 5.49
C LEU A 97 -2.73 -2.63 6.47
N ILE A 98 -3.74 -1.89 5.98
CA ILE A 98 -4.80 -1.32 6.83
C ILE A 98 -5.82 -2.37 7.29
N PHE A 99 -6.19 -3.33 6.43
CA PHE A 99 -7.28 -4.27 6.70
C PHE A 99 -6.83 -5.65 7.18
N VAL A 100 -5.60 -6.05 6.87
CA VAL A 100 -5.02 -7.35 7.24
C VAL A 100 -3.94 -7.22 8.33
N GLY A 101 -3.35 -6.02 8.47
CA GLY A 101 -2.30 -5.71 9.46
C GLY A 101 -2.78 -5.36 10.86
#